data_AF-A0A1Y1ZP81-F1
#
_entry.id   AF-A0A1Y1ZP81-F1
#
_cell.length_a   1.000
_cell.length_b   1.000
_cell.length_c   1.000
_cell.angle_alpha   90.00
_cell.angle_beta   90.00
_cell.angle_gamma   90.00
#
_symmetry.space_group_name_H-M   'P 1'
#
loop_
_entity.id
_entity.type
_entity.pdbx_description
1 polymer ?
#
loop_
_entity_poly.entity_id
_entity_poly.type
_entity_poly.pdbx_seq_one_letter_code
_entity_poly.pdbx_strand_id
1 'polypeptide(L)'
;MDIYKLLRSLPSLKNYGKDVDLWIYDFEEVTDLWDIQNPKRRLVFMKECVNYALKEVLKKNLKNIDEEMRKLITVEDYINSIKPRIYPCLRVLEQECENIEEAIKIAEKASRIEEKLKFKIDFIIINKL
;
A
#
# COMPACT_ATOMS: atom_id res chain seq x y z
N MET A 1 -6.24 16.87 4.80
CA MET A 1 -6.09 16.30 6.16
C MET A 1 -4.63 16.49 6.56
N ASP A 2 -4.36 17.00 7.75
CA ASP A 2 -2.99 17.13 8.26
C ASP A 2 -2.55 15.80 8.88
N ILE A 3 -1.76 15.02 8.14
CA ILE A 3 -1.38 13.67 8.53
C ILE A 3 -0.51 13.66 9.80
N TYR A 4 0.36 14.65 9.99
CA TYR A 4 1.26 14.71 11.14
C TYR A 4 0.53 15.04 12.44
N LYS A 5 -0.59 15.77 12.35
CA LYS A 5 -1.48 15.97 13.51
C LYS A 5 -2.26 14.72 13.84
N LEU A 6 -2.83 14.05 12.83
CA LEU A 6 -3.52 12.76 13.01
C LEU A 6 -2.60 11.70 13.61
N LEU A 7 -1.40 11.51 13.07
CA LEU A 7 -0.41 10.56 13.57
C LEU A 7 -0.03 10.82 15.04
N ARG A 8 0.03 12.10 15.44
CA ARG A 8 0.31 12.50 16.82
C ARG A 8 -0.88 12.29 17.76
N SER A 9 -2.11 12.26 17.24
CA SER A 9 -3.30 11.94 18.02
C SER A 9 -3.55 10.45 18.18
N LEU A 10 -2.89 9.58 17.40
CA LEU A 10 -3.09 8.13 17.53
C LEU A 10 -2.62 7.61 18.91
N PRO A 11 -3.40 6.74 19.56
CA PRO A 11 -3.01 6.14 20.82
C PRO A 11 -1.80 5.22 20.62
N SER A 12 -0.81 5.32 21.50
CA SER A 12 0.37 4.45 21.46
C SER A 12 0.14 3.21 22.32
N LEU A 13 0.19 2.01 21.72
CA LEU A 13 -0.08 0.74 22.42
C LEU A 13 0.76 0.55 23.70
N LYS A 14 1.99 1.09 23.73
CA LYS A 14 2.86 1.05 24.92
C LYS A 14 2.23 1.69 26.17
N ASN A 15 1.29 2.61 26.00
CA ASN A 15 0.63 3.33 27.10
C ASN A 15 -0.52 2.50 27.72
N TYR A 16 -0.94 1.41 27.08
CA TYR A 16 -2.11 0.61 27.46
C TYR A 16 -1.71 -0.76 28.05
N GLY A 17 -0.42 -1.11 28.05
CA GLY A 17 0.07 -2.37 28.59
C GLY A 17 -0.50 -3.58 27.86
N LYS A 18 -1.41 -4.32 28.51
CA LYS A 18 -2.12 -5.48 27.93
C LYS A 18 -3.58 -5.17 27.60
N ASP A 19 -4.06 -3.96 27.87
CA ASP A 19 -5.44 -3.56 27.63
C ASP A 19 -5.64 -3.16 26.17
N VAL A 20 -5.81 -4.18 25.33
CA VAL A 20 -6.00 -4.00 23.89
C VAL A 20 -7.38 -3.42 23.59
N ASP A 21 -8.39 -3.76 24.40
CA ASP A 21 -9.77 -3.31 24.17
C ASP A 21 -9.88 -1.79 24.37
N LEU A 22 -9.27 -1.25 25.43
CA LEU A 22 -9.21 0.20 25.64
C LEU A 22 -8.39 0.91 24.56
N TRP A 23 -7.31 0.29 24.08
CA TRP A 23 -6.54 0.85 22.96
C TRP A 23 -7.37 0.89 21.67
N ILE A 24 -8.17 -0.15 21.39
CA ILE A 24 -9.06 -0.20 20.23
C ILE A 24 -10.10 0.92 20.35
N TYR A 25 -10.74 1.07 21.51
CA TYR A 25 -11.73 2.12 21.74
C TYR A 25 -11.17 3.52 21.46
N ASP A 26 -10.02 3.87 22.05
CA ASP A 26 -9.38 5.18 21.83
C ASP A 26 -8.92 5.36 20.38
N PHE A 27 -8.49 4.28 19.72
CA PHE A 27 -8.12 4.31 18.31
C PHE A 27 -9.34 4.62 17.44
N GLU A 28 -10.47 3.96 17.69
CA GLU A 28 -11.73 4.18 16.99
C GLU A 28 -12.20 5.63 17.15
N GLU A 29 -12.18 6.18 18.37
CA GLU A 29 -12.54 7.58 18.62
C GLU A 29 -11.68 8.57 17.81
N VAL A 30 -10.37 8.34 17.74
CA VAL A 30 -9.47 9.18 16.92
C VAL A 30 -9.80 9.01 15.44
N THR A 31 -10.03 7.79 14.95
CA THR A 31 -10.37 7.58 13.54
C THR A 31 -11.69 8.23 13.14
N ASP A 32 -12.68 8.25 14.03
CA ASP A 32 -13.96 8.91 13.79
C ASP A 32 -13.82 10.44 13.82
N LEU A 33 -13.08 10.98 14.78
CA LEU A 33 -12.81 12.43 14.88
C LEU A 33 -12.13 12.98 13.63
N TRP A 34 -11.25 12.19 13.01
CA TRP A 34 -10.56 12.58 11.78
C TRP A 34 -11.32 12.22 10.50
N ASP A 35 -12.51 11.60 10.62
CA ASP A 35 -13.35 11.13 9.52
C ASP A 35 -12.56 10.17 8.59
N ILE A 36 -11.86 9.21 9.19
CA ILE A 36 -11.07 8.20 8.44
C ILE A 36 -11.99 7.20 7.72
N GLN A 37 -13.28 7.17 8.05
CA GLN A 37 -14.26 6.42 7.27
C GLN A 37 -14.46 6.99 5.86
N ASN A 38 -14.14 8.28 5.63
CA ASN A 38 -14.13 8.88 4.31
C ASN A 38 -13.07 8.22 3.39
N PRO A 39 -13.43 7.71 2.20
CA PRO A 39 -12.51 7.00 1.29
C PRO A 39 -11.21 7.76 0.97
N LYS A 40 -11.30 9.07 0.73
CA LYS A 40 -10.14 9.91 0.39
C LYS A 40 -9.19 10.04 1.58
N ARG A 41 -9.72 10.29 2.77
CA ARG A 41 -8.93 10.45 3.99
C ARG A 41 -8.33 9.11 4.43
N ARG A 42 -9.11 8.02 4.33
CA ARG A 42 -8.64 6.66 4.56
C ARG A 42 -7.44 6.32 3.71
N LEU A 43 -7.50 6.62 2.40
CA LEU A 43 -6.39 6.36 1.50
C LEU A 43 -5.13 7.13 1.88
N VAL A 44 -5.24 8.43 2.17
CA VAL A 44 -4.11 9.25 2.64
C VAL A 44 -3.51 8.67 3.92
N PHE A 45 -4.35 8.31 4.89
CA PHE A 45 -3.91 7.68 6.13
C PHE A 45 -3.16 6.37 5.89
N MET A 46 -3.67 5.49 5.02
CA MET A 46 -2.99 4.22 4.72
C MET A 46 -1.66 4.40 3.98
N LYS A 47 -1.57 5.36 3.04
CA LYS A 47 -0.33 5.65 2.32
C LYS A 47 0.79 6.05 3.28
N GLU A 48 0.48 6.91 4.23
CA GLU A 48 1.45 7.50 5.15
C GLU A 48 1.77 6.60 6.35
N CYS A 49 0.75 6.04 7.00
CA CYS A 49 0.93 5.22 8.20
C CYS A 49 1.43 3.82 7.89
N VAL A 50 1.10 3.30 6.69
CA VAL A 50 1.24 1.88 6.41
C VAL A 50 1.80 1.65 5.01
N ASN A 51 2.93 2.30 4.74
CA ASN A 51 3.70 2.12 3.51
C ASN A 51 4.11 0.64 3.26
N TYR A 52 3.95 -0.28 4.22
CA TYR A 52 4.09 -1.73 4.02
C TYR A 52 2.75 -2.45 3.75
N ALA A 53 1.66 -2.13 4.47
CA ALA A 53 0.37 -2.78 4.25
C ALA A 53 -0.33 -2.29 2.99
N LEU A 54 -0.13 -1.02 2.58
CA LEU A 54 -0.59 -0.54 1.28
C LEU A 54 0.02 -1.40 0.16
N LYS A 55 1.29 -1.81 0.28
CA LYS A 55 1.95 -2.71 -0.70
C LYS A 55 1.28 -4.07 -0.75
N GLU A 56 1.00 -4.68 0.40
CA GLU A 56 0.36 -6.00 0.45
C GLU A 56 -1.10 -5.95 0.00
N VAL A 57 -1.84 -4.89 0.35
CA VAL A 57 -3.23 -4.66 -0.08
C VAL A 57 -3.30 -4.44 -1.59
N LEU A 58 -2.43 -3.59 -2.15
CA LEU A 58 -2.35 -3.36 -3.61
C LEU A 58 -1.89 -4.61 -4.36
N LYS A 59 -0.97 -5.40 -3.77
CA LYS A 59 -0.42 -6.61 -4.38
C LYS A 59 -1.40 -7.77 -4.41
N LYS A 60 -2.22 -7.95 -3.37
CA LYS A 60 -3.11 -9.12 -3.21
C LYS A 60 -4.58 -8.83 -3.49
N ASN A 61 -5.04 -7.62 -3.23
CA ASN A 61 -6.46 -7.35 -2.99
C ASN A 61 -6.98 -6.08 -3.67
N LEU A 62 -6.34 -5.59 -4.73
CA LEU A 62 -6.75 -4.34 -5.40
C LEU A 62 -8.21 -4.39 -5.89
N LYS A 63 -8.72 -5.58 -6.25
CA LYS A 63 -10.14 -5.82 -6.61
C LYS A 63 -11.10 -5.75 -5.42
N ASN A 64 -10.60 -5.91 -4.20
CA ASN A 64 -11.36 -5.88 -2.94
C ASN A 64 -11.25 -4.52 -2.25
N ILE A 65 -10.51 -3.57 -2.82
CA ILE A 65 -10.49 -2.18 -2.37
C ILE A 65 -11.78 -1.52 -2.83
N ASP A 66 -12.37 -0.72 -1.95
CA ASP A 66 -13.52 0.13 -2.26
C ASP A 66 -13.30 0.92 -3.56
N GLU A 67 -14.32 1.00 -4.40
CA GLU A 67 -14.19 1.55 -5.75
C GLU A 67 -13.80 3.04 -5.75
N GLU A 68 -14.30 3.82 -4.80
CA GLU A 68 -13.92 5.23 -4.65
C GLU A 68 -12.47 5.36 -4.21
N MET A 69 -11.98 4.45 -3.37
CA MET A 69 -10.56 4.41 -3.03
C MET A 69 -9.69 3.98 -4.21
N ARG A 70 -10.15 3.02 -5.02
CA ARG A 70 -9.43 2.53 -6.20
C ARG A 70 -9.15 3.64 -7.21
N LYS A 71 -10.14 4.51 -7.46
CA LYS A 71 -10.01 5.68 -8.34
C LYS A 71 -8.95 6.69 -7.90
N LEU A 72 -8.54 6.64 -6.63
CA LEU A 72 -7.56 7.57 -6.05
C LEU A 72 -6.15 6.98 -6.00
N ILE A 73 -5.98 5.70 -6.35
CA ILE A 73 -4.66 5.07 -6.44
C ILE A 73 -4.05 5.43 -7.79
N THR A 74 -2.84 5.96 -7.77
CA THR A 74 -2.08 6.32 -8.96
C THR A 74 -1.20 5.16 -9.44
N VAL A 75 -0.74 5.23 -10.69
CA VAL A 75 0.27 4.31 -11.22
C VAL A 75 1.54 4.34 -10.37
N GLU A 76 1.95 5.51 -9.88
CA GLU A 76 3.12 5.67 -9.01
C GLU A 76 2.95 4.96 -7.66
N ASP A 77 1.76 5.03 -7.05
CA ASP A 77 1.48 4.27 -5.82
C ASP A 77 1.61 2.75 -6.06
N TYR A 78 1.12 2.28 -7.21
CA TYR A 78 1.22 0.88 -7.59
C TYR A 78 2.66 0.46 -7.86
N ILE A 79 3.44 1.26 -8.59
CA ILE A 79 4.89 1.04 -8.83
C ILE A 79 5.62 0.90 -7.50
N ASN A 80 5.40 1.82 -6.56
CA ASN A 80 6.02 1.77 -5.24
C ASN A 80 5.61 0.51 -4.44
N SER A 81 4.40 0.02 -4.67
CA SER A 81 3.87 -1.22 -4.12
C SER A 81 4.56 -2.47 -4.66
N ILE A 82 4.86 -2.51 -5.96
CA ILE A 82 5.47 -3.66 -6.63
C ILE A 82 6.99 -3.56 -6.79
N LYS A 83 7.61 -2.47 -6.34
CA LYS A 83 9.07 -2.22 -6.41
C LYS A 83 9.96 -3.42 -6.05
N PRO A 84 9.63 -4.27 -5.04
CA PRO A 84 10.42 -5.46 -4.75
C PRO A 84 10.38 -6.56 -5.83
N ARG A 85 9.35 -6.57 -6.69
CA ARG A 85 9.21 -7.48 -7.85
C ARG A 85 9.88 -6.82 -9.05
N ILE A 86 11.20 -7.01 -9.16
CA ILE A 86 12.05 -6.21 -10.06
C ILE A 86 11.57 -6.25 -11.50
N TYR A 87 11.35 -7.44 -12.08
CA TYR A 87 10.95 -7.55 -13.48
C TYR A 87 9.55 -6.97 -13.73
N PRO A 88 8.49 -7.31 -12.96
CA PRO A 88 7.20 -6.66 -13.08
C PRO A 88 7.25 -5.13 -12.95
N CYS A 89 7.98 -4.61 -11.97
CA CYS A 89 8.14 -3.18 -11.76
C CYS A 89 8.83 -2.50 -12.95
N LEU A 90 9.91 -3.08 -13.46
CA LEU A 90 10.63 -2.59 -14.63
C LEU A 90 9.71 -2.52 -15.85
N ARG A 91 8.93 -3.58 -16.11
CA ARG A 91 8.03 -3.61 -17.27
C ARG A 91 6.93 -2.56 -17.19
N VAL A 92 6.44 -2.23 -15.99
CA VAL A 92 5.45 -1.15 -15.80
C VAL A 92 6.10 0.22 -16.07
N LEU A 93 7.31 0.45 -15.56
CA LEU A 93 8.06 1.70 -15.76
C LEU A 93 8.36 1.96 -17.25
N GLU A 94 8.73 0.93 -18.01
CA GLU A 94 9.02 1.03 -19.46
C GLU A 94 7.82 1.36 -20.33
N GLN A 95 6.60 1.09 -19.85
CA GLN A 95 5.38 1.18 -20.67
C GLN A 95 4.61 2.48 -20.45
N GLU A 96 5.07 3.36 -19.56
CA GLU A 96 4.45 4.68 -19.29
C GLU A 96 2.93 4.61 -19.12
N CYS A 97 2.46 3.65 -18.30
CA CYS A 97 1.03 3.34 -18.15
C CYS A 97 0.21 4.57 -17.74
N GLU A 98 -0.96 4.77 -18.37
CA GLU A 98 -1.82 5.92 -18.08
C GLU A 98 -2.71 5.70 -16.85
N ASN A 99 -3.03 4.43 -16.56
CA ASN A 99 -3.91 4.04 -15.46
C ASN A 99 -3.44 2.75 -14.77
N ILE A 100 -4.03 2.50 -13.59
CA ILE A 100 -3.61 1.39 -12.74
C ILE A 100 -3.99 0.02 -13.33
N GLU A 101 -5.11 -0.08 -14.04
CA GLU A 101 -5.51 -1.32 -14.71
C GLU A 101 -4.48 -1.79 -15.76
N GLU A 102 -3.95 -0.86 -16.55
CA GLU A 102 -2.85 -1.13 -17.49
C GLU A 102 -1.60 -1.60 -16.77
N ALA A 103 -1.18 -0.87 -15.73
CA ALA A 103 -0.01 -1.20 -14.94
C ALA A 103 -0.12 -2.61 -14.32
N ILE A 104 -1.28 -2.97 -13.78
CA ILE A 104 -1.56 -4.30 -13.23
C ILE A 104 -1.44 -5.37 -14.33
N LYS A 105 -2.08 -5.16 -15.48
CA LYS A 105 -2.07 -6.11 -16.59
C LYS A 105 -0.64 -6.39 -17.08
N ILE A 106 0.19 -5.35 -17.15
CA ILE A 106 1.60 -5.46 -17.52
C ILE A 106 2.39 -6.23 -16.46
N ALA A 107 2.24 -5.87 -15.18
CA ALA A 107 2.92 -6.55 -14.08
C ALA A 107 2.54 -8.04 -13.99
N GLU A 108 1.26 -8.39 -14.18
CA GLU A 108 0.81 -9.78 -14.22
C GLU A 108 1.39 -10.54 -15.42
N LYS A 109 1.44 -9.91 -16.59
CA LYS A 109 2.06 -10.51 -17.77
C LYS A 109 3.55 -10.79 -17.53
N ALA A 110 4.25 -9.85 -16.90
CA ALA A 110 5.64 -10.01 -16.53
C ALA A 110 5.85 -11.18 -15.55
N SER A 111 5.02 -11.32 -14.53
CA SER A 111 5.16 -12.46 -13.60
C SER A 111 4.81 -13.81 -14.20
N ARG A 112 3.86 -13.89 -15.13
CA ARG A 112 3.65 -15.14 -15.90
C ARG A 112 4.88 -15.53 -16.73
N ILE A 113 5.66 -14.56 -17.19
CA ILE A 113 6.92 -14.81 -17.90
C ILE A 113 7.98 -15.32 -16.92
N GLU A 114 8.16 -14.67 -15.76
CA GLU A 114 9.06 -15.12 -14.68
C GLU A 114 8.81 -16.59 -14.29
N GLU A 115 7.53 -16.96 -14.11
CA GLU A 115 7.12 -18.32 -13.76
C GLU A 115 7.49 -19.33 -14.85
N LYS A 116 7.19 -19.02 -16.12
CA LYS A 116 7.51 -19.90 -17.26
C LYS A 116 9.02 -20.09 -17.43
N LEU A 117 9.79 -19.04 -17.20
CA LEU A 117 11.25 -19.07 -17.30
C LEU A 117 11.92 -19.63 -16.04
N LYS A 118 11.16 -19.91 -14.97
CA LYS A 118 11.67 -20.23 -13.62
C LYS A 118 12.70 -19.21 -13.13
N PHE A 119 12.51 -17.96 -13.53
CA PHE A 119 13.44 -16.88 -13.32
C PHE A 119 12.76 -15.83 -12.45
N LYS A 120 13.20 -15.69 -11.21
CA LYS A 120 12.77 -14.61 -10.32
C LYS A 120 13.98 -13.76 -9.97
N ILE A 121 13.93 -12.49 -10.34
CA ILE A 121 14.86 -11.50 -9.82
C ILE A 121 14.22 -10.95 -8.55
N ASP A 122 14.46 -11.64 -7.43
CA ASP A 122 14.16 -11.10 -6.11
C ASP A 122 15.36 -10.26 -5.65
N PHE A 123 15.10 -9.20 -4.85
CA PHE A 123 16.14 -8.33 -4.29
C PHE A 123 17.06 -9.12 -3.33
N ILE A 124 18.08 -9.79 -3.87
CA ILE A 124 19.26 -10.15 -3.07
C ILE A 124 20.00 -8.85 -2.85
N ILE A 125 19.94 -8.39 -1.60
CA ILE A 125 20.78 -7.37 -1.01
C ILE A 125 22.16 -7.31 -1.70
N ILE A 126 22.35 -6.33 -2.57
CA ILE A 126 23.68 -5.75 -2.82
C ILE A 126 23.96 -4.85 -1.60
N ASN A 127 24.15 -5.47 -0.43
CA ASN A 127 24.99 -4.93 0.66
C ASN A 127 26.32 -5.67 0.59
N LYS A 128 26.96 -5.57 -0.58
CA LYS A 128 28.40 -5.62 -0.70
C LYS A 128 28.76 -4.59 -1.75
N LEU A 129 29.05 -3.38 -1.29
CA LEU A 129 30.30 -2.65 -1.51
C LEU A 129 30.33 -1.45 -0.58
#